data_AF-A0A7Y2EB27-F1
#
_entry.id   AF-A0A7Y2EB27-F1
#
_cell.length_a   1.000
_cell.length_b   1.000
_cell.length_c   1.000
_cell.angle_alpha   90.00
_cell.angle_beta   90.00
_cell.angle_gamma   90.00
#
_symmetry.space_group_name_H-M   'P 1'
#
loop_
_entity.id
_entity.type
_entity.pdbx_description
1 polymer ?
#
loop_
_entity_poly.entity_id
_entity_poly.type
_entity_poly.pdbx_seq_one_letter_code
_entity_poly.pdbx_strand_id
1 'polypeptide(L)'
;MEANKYHEKTRNDIILISFVIGGLFLAATFIVGDAYFKQANYDNYYERYLSVPNPDLVKLNLEMSTTMNSYGWNDKDKGVVRIPTERAMELVVEESRRRGQE
;
A
#
# COMPACT_ATOMS: atom_id res chain seq x y z
N MET A 1 53.33 33.40 -35.03
CA MET A 1 52.78 33.11 -33.68
C MET A 1 51.28 32.77 -33.69
N GLU A 2 50.54 33.00 -34.79
CA GLU A 2 49.08 32.78 -34.83
C GLU A 2 48.66 31.30 -34.93
N ALA A 3 49.40 30.46 -35.66
CA ALA A 3 49.06 29.04 -35.85
C ALA A 3 48.92 28.25 -34.52
N ASN A 4 49.75 28.57 -33.52
CA ASN A 4 49.71 27.90 -32.22
C ASN A 4 48.41 28.20 -31.45
N LYS A 5 47.87 29.41 -31.60
CA LYS A 5 46.62 29.84 -30.93
C LYS A 5 45.39 29.12 -31.49
N TYR A 6 45.39 28.81 -32.79
CA TYR A 6 44.31 28.05 -33.42
C TYR A 6 44.30 26.58 -32.97
N HIS A 7 45.48 25.95 -32.83
CA HIS A 7 45.59 24.58 -32.30
C HIS A 7 45.22 24.48 -30.82
N GLU A 8 45.52 25.50 -30.02
CA GLU A 8 45.11 25.55 -28.62
C GLU A 8 43.59 25.72 -28.46
N LYS A 9 42.97 26.57 -29.28
CA LYS A 9 41.51 26.76 -29.26
C LYS A 9 40.77 25.48 -29.66
N THR A 10 41.16 24.83 -30.77
CA THR A 10 40.50 23.59 -31.22
C THR A 10 40.66 22.45 -30.22
N ARG A 11 41.80 22.35 -29.54
CA ARG A 11 42.01 21.38 -28.46
C ARG A 11 41.07 21.63 -27.27
N ASN A 12 40.90 22.88 -26.85
CA ASN A 12 40.02 23.21 -25.73
C ASN A 12 38.54 23.00 -26.07
N ASP A 13 38.13 23.32 -27.31
CA ASP A 13 36.78 23.05 -27.81
C ASP A 13 36.48 21.53 -27.84
N ILE A 14 37.44 20.70 -28.26
CA ILE A 14 37.31 19.23 -28.23
C ILE A 14 37.18 18.71 -26.80
N ILE A 15 37.96 19.25 -25.85
CA ILE A 15 37.88 18.87 -24.44
C ILE A 15 36.52 19.24 -23.85
N LEU A 16 36.00 20.44 -24.15
CA LEU A 16 34.67 20.86 -23.70
C LEU A 16 33.56 19.94 -24.24
N ILE A 17 33.62 19.60 -25.53
CA ILE A 17 32.64 18.71 -26.15
C ILE A 17 32.68 17.31 -25.53
N SER A 18 33.87 16.77 -25.23
CA SER A 18 33.99 15.44 -24.61
C SER A 18 33.42 15.41 -23.19
N PHE A 19 33.61 16.48 -22.39
CA PHE A 19 32.98 16.61 -21.08
C PHE A 19 31.45 16.66 -21.16
N VAL A 20 30.91 17.41 -22.12
CA VAL A 20 29.45 17.50 -22.31
C VAL A 20 28.87 16.14 -22.70
N ILE A 21 29.49 15.45 -23.67
CA ILE A 21 29.04 14.13 -24.11
C ILE A 21 29.16 13.11 -22.97
N GLY A 22 30.27 13.10 -22.24
CA GLY A 22 30.47 12.22 -21.10
C GLY A 22 29.47 12.45 -19.97
N GLY A 23 29.18 13.72 -19.66
CA GLY A 23 28.17 14.09 -18.67
C GLY A 23 26.76 13.66 -19.06
N LEU A 24 26.38 13.86 -20.33
CA LEU A 24 25.09 13.40 -20.86
C LEU A 24 24.99 11.87 -20.83
N PHE A 25 26.06 11.17 -21.17
CA PHE A 25 26.10 9.72 -21.12
C PHE A 25 25.92 9.20 -19.70
N LEU A 26 26.63 9.77 -18.71
CA LEU A 26 26.45 9.44 -17.30
C LEU A 26 25.02 9.69 -16.84
N ALA A 27 24.45 10.86 -17.14
CA ALA A 27 23.07 11.16 -16.78
C ALA A 27 22.08 10.15 -17.39
N ALA A 28 22.28 9.76 -18.66
CA ALA A 28 21.45 8.74 -19.31
C ALA A 28 21.56 7.38 -18.61
N THR A 29 22.76 6.96 -18.19
CA THR A 29 22.94 5.70 -17.45
C THR A 29 22.23 5.70 -16.10
N PHE A 30 22.25 6.82 -15.38
CA PHE A 30 21.51 6.98 -14.12
C PHE A 30 19.99 6.91 -14.35
N ILE A 31 19.47 7.64 -15.35
CA ILE A 31 18.03 7.63 -15.69
C ILE A 31 17.56 6.21 -16.03
N VAL A 32 18.31 5.49 -16.86
CA VAL A 32 17.97 4.10 -17.25
C VAL A 32 18.07 3.15 -16.06
N GLY A 33 19.10 3.31 -15.22
CA GLY A 33 19.27 2.52 -14.00
C GLY A 33 18.10 2.70 -13.02
N ASP A 34 17.70 3.95 -12.78
CA ASP A 34 16.55 4.26 -11.93
C ASP A 34 15.24 3.70 -12.51
N ALA A 35 15.04 3.78 -13.82
CA ALA A 35 13.86 3.22 -14.48
C ALA A 35 13.80 1.69 -14.35
N TYR A 36 14.93 1.01 -14.56
CA TYR A 36 15.02 -0.44 -14.43
C TYR A 36 14.81 -0.89 -12.98
N PHE A 37 15.41 -0.17 -12.02
CA PHE A 37 15.27 -0.47 -10.59
C PHE A 37 13.84 -0.24 -10.09
N LYS A 38 13.18 0.83 -10.57
CA LYS A 38 11.77 1.10 -10.31
C LYS A 38 10.88 -0.04 -10.81
N GLN A 39 11.06 -0.49 -12.04
CA GLN A 39 10.27 -1.60 -12.60
C GLN A 39 10.41 -2.90 -11.80
N ALA A 40 11.60 -3.19 -11.28
CA ALA A 40 11.84 -4.39 -10.48
C ALA A 40 11.27 -4.32 -9.05
N ASN A 41 11.05 -3.11 -8.51
CA ASN A 41 10.68 -2.92 -7.10
C ASN A 41 9.30 -2.27 -6.88
N TYR A 42 8.57 -1.87 -7.93
CA TYR A 42 7.30 -1.16 -7.78
C TYR A 42 6.19 -2.00 -7.13
N ASP A 43 6.13 -3.30 -7.40
CA ASP A 43 5.07 -4.17 -6.89
C ASP A 43 5.14 -4.34 -5.36
N ASN A 44 6.35 -4.35 -4.81
CA ASN A 44 6.58 -4.57 -3.38
C ASN A 44 6.46 -3.29 -2.52
N TYR A 45 6.57 -2.10 -3.13
CA TYR A 45 6.54 -0.83 -2.40
C TYR A 45 5.14 -0.48 -1.90
N TYR A 46 4.11 -0.73 -2.71
CA TYR A 46 2.73 -0.43 -2.32
C TYR A 46 2.14 -1.49 -1.40
N GLU A 47 2.43 -2.77 -1.64
CA GLU A 47 1.96 -3.84 -0.76
C GLU A 47 2.52 -3.66 0.66
N ARG A 48 3.82 -3.42 0.87
CA ARG A 48 4.38 -3.40 2.22
C ARG A 48 3.97 -2.22 3.09
N TYR A 49 3.66 -1.05 2.52
CA TYR A 49 3.26 0.13 3.32
C TYR A 49 1.73 0.25 3.50
N LEU A 50 0.93 -0.31 2.59
CA LEU A 50 -0.53 -0.30 2.70
C LEU A 50 -1.11 -1.58 3.32
N SER A 51 -0.37 -2.69 3.34
CA SER A 51 -0.88 -3.98 3.83
C SER A 51 -0.59 -4.28 5.30
N VAL A 52 0.23 -3.49 6.00
CA VAL A 52 0.44 -3.73 7.44
C VAL A 52 -0.84 -3.29 8.16
N PRO A 53 -1.68 -4.23 8.62
CA PRO A 53 -2.90 -3.86 9.31
C PRO A 53 -2.47 -3.19 10.60
N ASN A 54 -3.05 -2.03 10.92
CA ASN A 54 -2.77 -1.39 12.20
C ASN A 54 -3.09 -2.38 13.33
N PRO A 55 -2.12 -2.74 14.18
CA PRO A 55 -2.31 -3.77 15.21
C PRO A 55 -3.46 -3.44 16.17
N ASP A 56 -3.73 -2.16 16.40
CA ASP A 56 -4.85 -1.72 17.24
C ASP A 56 -6.20 -1.99 16.56
N LEU A 57 -6.30 -1.81 15.24
CA LEU A 57 -7.50 -2.14 14.47
C LEU A 57 -7.75 -3.65 14.43
N VAL A 58 -6.68 -4.46 14.31
CA VAL A 58 -6.80 -5.92 14.37
C VAL A 58 -7.31 -6.38 15.73
N LYS A 59 -6.75 -5.83 16.81
CA LYS A 59 -7.18 -6.12 18.18
C LYS A 59 -8.63 -5.72 18.42
N LEU A 60 -9.02 -4.52 17.98
CA LEU A 60 -10.40 -4.04 18.09
C LEU A 60 -11.37 -4.93 17.32
N ASN A 61 -11.03 -5.33 16.09
CA ASN A 61 -11.85 -6.26 15.30
C ASN A 61 -12.02 -7.63 15.98
N LEU A 62 -10.95 -8.16 16.59
CA LEU A 62 -11.01 -9.41 17.36
C LEU A 62 -11.93 -9.29 18.58
N GLU A 63 -11.85 -8.18 19.31
CA GLU A 63 -12.69 -7.90 20.47
C GLU A 63 -14.17 -7.75 20.07
N MET A 64 -14.44 -7.02 18.99
CA MET A 64 -15.79 -6.86 18.43
C MET A 64 -16.37 -8.19 17.98
N SER A 65 -15.62 -8.98 17.21
CA SER A 65 -16.04 -10.31 16.75
C SER A 65 -16.34 -11.24 17.93
N THR A 66 -15.48 -11.26 18.94
CA THR A 66 -15.69 -12.05 20.16
C THR A 66 -16.95 -11.62 20.92
N THR A 67 -17.20 -10.32 20.98
CA THR A 67 -18.39 -9.75 21.64
C THR A 67 -19.67 -10.10 20.88
N MET A 68 -19.67 -10.02 19.55
CA MET A 68 -20.83 -10.34 18.70
C MET A 68 -21.15 -11.84 18.63
N ASN A 69 -20.15 -12.70 18.85
CA ASN A 69 -20.29 -14.16 18.80
C ASN A 69 -20.46 -14.80 20.18
N SER A 70 -20.67 -13.99 21.22
CA SER A 70 -20.86 -14.47 22.59
C SER A 70 -22.18 -14.01 23.19
N TYR A 71 -22.74 -14.88 24.03
CA TYR A 71 -23.85 -14.53 24.90
C TYR A 71 -23.42 -13.48 25.91
N GLY A 72 -24.33 -12.57 26.23
CA GLY A 72 -24.06 -11.52 27.21
C GLY A 72 -25.34 -10.83 27.68
N TRP A 73 -25.15 -9.82 28.50
CA TRP A 73 -26.22 -8.93 28.94
C TRP A 73 -25.99 -7.57 28.31
N ASN A 74 -27.00 -7.03 27.62
CA ASN A 74 -26.97 -5.65 27.14
C ASN A 74 -27.46 -4.71 28.25
N ASP A 75 -28.54 -5.09 28.93
CA ASP A 75 -29.11 -4.34 30.06
C ASP A 75 -29.71 -5.35 31.05
N LYS A 76 -29.02 -5.56 32.18
CA LYS A 76 -29.43 -6.56 33.19
C LYS A 76 -30.71 -6.14 33.91
N ASP A 77 -30.88 -4.85 34.15
CA ASP A 77 -32.03 -4.32 34.91
C ASP A 77 -33.32 -4.43 34.09
N LYS A 78 -33.20 -4.34 32.77
CA LYS A 78 -34.33 -4.52 31.83
C LYS A 78 -34.47 -5.96 31.30
N GLY A 79 -33.62 -6.89 31.74
CA GLY A 79 -33.63 -8.28 31.27
C GLY A 79 -33.27 -8.46 29.79
N VAL A 80 -32.58 -7.49 29.18
CA VAL A 80 -32.21 -7.54 27.76
C VAL A 80 -30.91 -8.32 27.59
N VAL A 81 -31.02 -9.53 27.06
CA VAL A 81 -29.89 -10.42 26.75
C VAL A 81 -29.35 -10.17 25.35
N ARG A 82 -28.04 -10.34 25.19
CA ARG A 82 -27.36 -10.46 23.91
C ARG A 82 -27.22 -11.94 23.56
N ILE A 83 -27.61 -12.29 22.34
CA ILE A 83 -27.37 -13.59 21.73
C ILE A 83 -26.31 -13.46 20.63
N PRO A 84 -25.54 -14.53 20.34
CA PRO A 84 -24.63 -14.56 19.20
C PRO A 84 -25.35 -14.24 17.89
N THR A 85 -24.66 -13.57 16.98
CA THR A 85 -25.24 -13.11 15.70
C THR A 85 -25.79 -14.26 14.87
N GLU A 86 -25.06 -15.38 14.77
CA GLU A 86 -25.49 -16.58 14.04
C GLU A 86 -26.80 -17.11 14.63
N ARG A 87 -26.91 -17.16 15.96
CA ARG A 87 -28.13 -17.61 16.63
C ARG A 87 -29.30 -16.65 16.40
N ALA A 88 -29.03 -15.35 16.39
CA ALA A 88 -30.05 -14.34 16.06
C ALA A 88 -30.59 -14.55 14.64
N MET A 89 -29.70 -14.80 13.68
CA MET A 89 -30.09 -15.08 12.29
C MET A 89 -30.95 -16.33 12.18
N GLU A 90 -30.56 -17.43 12.83
CA GLU A 90 -31.33 -18.68 12.86
C GLU A 90 -32.76 -18.45 13.37
N LEU A 91 -32.90 -17.73 14.48
CA LEU A 91 -34.20 -17.44 15.08
C LEU A 91 -35.08 -16.58 14.17
N VAL A 92 -34.50 -15.60 13.47
CA VAL A 92 -35.24 -14.76 12.50
C VAL A 92 -35.72 -15.59 11.31
N VAL A 93 -34.88 -16.49 10.79
CA VAL A 93 -35.26 -17.39 9.69
C VAL A 93 -36.35 -18.37 10.13
N GLU A 94 -36.22 -18.94 11.33
CA GLU A 94 -37.20 -19.84 11.92
C GLU A 94 -38.56 -19.15 12.10
N GLU A 95 -38.55 -17.93 12.65
CA GLU A 95 -39.75 -17.12 12.83
C GLU A 95 -40.40 -16.75 11.49
N SER A 96 -39.59 -16.39 10.49
CA SER A 96 -40.09 -16.08 9.13
C SER A 96 -40.77 -17.30 8.48
N ARG A 97 -40.20 -18.51 8.67
CA ARG A 97 -40.81 -19.76 8.19
C ARG A 97 -42.12 -20.05 8.90
N ARG A 98 -42.17 -19.84 10.22
CA ARG A 98 -43.37 -20.06 11.03
C ARG A 98 -44.51 -19.14 10.62
N ARG A 99 -44.24 -17.85 10.44
CA ARG A 99 -45.24 -16.85 10.01
C ARG A 99 -45.74 -17.04 8.59
N GLY A 100 -44.92 -17.60 7.69
CA GLY A 100 -45.35 -17.90 6.31
C GLY A 100 -46.25 -19.13 6.18
N GLN A 101 -46.48 -19.87 7.26
CA GLN A 101 -47.34 -21.06 7.31
C GLN A 101 -48.71 -20.79 7.97
N GLU A 102 -48.96 -19.56 8.43
CA GLU A 102 -50.26 -19.06 8.92
C GLU A 102 -50.99 -18.27 7.83
#